data_AF-A0ABD1CIL9-F1
#
_entry.id   AF-A0ABD1CIL9-F1
#
_cell.length_a   1.000
_cell.length_b   1.000
_cell.length_c   1.000
_cell.angle_alpha   90.00
_cell.angle_beta   90.00
_cell.angle_gamma   90.00
#
_symmetry.space_group_name_H-M   'P 1'
#
loop_
_entity.id
_entity.type
_entity.pdbx_description
1 polymer ?
#
loop_
_entity_poly.entity_id
_entity_poly.type
_entity_poly.pdbx_seq_one_letter_code
_entity_poly.pdbx_strand_id
1 'polypeptide(L)'
;MNFVGISSFIVVALFVGGNAAWKPFSPEETLFTYTRCMEDNAGGDLALAKKWMDWKLDPGQKSACYAKCVLLGLELFDESSKTFKGDNILEQYKKYKSYTSQDEAGVKQFQQAVQALGTIDSSDCVKVLQKYAPVHAKFTDVQRNVYFGKKEITDKIYNADSTVKKRDETMFRFCERINFKDGSKELCTLRKTGITTNNNHLDCLFRGLRYLDRNGKINPAEIKRDLHFINVKDKDAAVDNALNNCKVKEASKATDYNDCLWKDPALKDIMMPVFDYREVRSESYRYFVENTEPYNVAKVKEKVQKYDKDAGSWQPLTPEETLFTYTRCMEDYAAGDLELAKKWMIWQVEEDPKTACYVKCVVMGLGLFDNSSKTFKGDHILEQYHKYKQYTSQDEAGVKEFQKAVQDLEIVRSSNCLTILKMYSPVHEKFTDVEQNVFFVKRDFHKINVTDKDAAVDNALNNCKVKEATKATDYNDCLWKDPNLKDLMMPVFDYREVRSESYLHYILSPEPYDVAKVKEKVKKYDKDAGC
;
A
#
# COMPACT_ATOMS: atom_id res chain seq x y z
N MET A 1 45.20 -7.18 17.35
CA MET A 1 44.01 -6.62 18.04
C MET A 1 43.78 -5.23 17.49
N ASN A 2 42.73 -5.00 16.69
CA ASN A 2 42.30 -3.67 16.25
C ASN A 2 40.77 -3.61 16.38
N PHE A 3 40.26 -2.97 17.42
CA PHE A 3 38.84 -2.71 17.57
C PHE A 3 38.48 -1.47 16.74
N VAL A 4 37.81 -1.67 15.60
CA VAL A 4 37.15 -0.57 14.88
C VAL A 4 35.80 -0.34 15.56
N GLY A 5 35.74 0.68 16.40
CA GLY A 5 34.50 1.10 17.05
C GLY A 5 33.54 1.73 16.04
N ILE A 6 32.44 1.05 15.74
CA ILE A 6 31.35 1.62 14.94
C ILE A 6 30.53 2.53 15.85
N SER A 7 30.86 3.83 15.84
CA SER A 7 30.05 4.86 16.49
C SER A 7 28.75 5.08 15.70
N SER A 8 27.66 4.44 16.14
CA SER A 8 26.32 4.71 15.61
C SER A 8 25.90 6.16 15.91
N PHE A 9 25.97 7.02 14.92
CA PHE A 9 25.38 8.37 14.97
C PHE A 9 23.85 8.26 15.00
N ILE A 10 23.26 8.44 16.18
CA ILE A 10 21.82 8.68 16.31
C ILE A 10 21.58 10.16 15.99
N VAL A 11 21.08 10.43 14.78
CA VAL A 11 20.70 11.79 14.36
C VAL A 11 19.29 12.10 14.84
N VAL A 12 19.16 12.65 16.04
CA VAL A 12 17.91 13.27 16.51
C VAL A 12 17.86 14.71 15.98
N ALA A 13 16.78 15.06 15.27
CA ALA A 13 16.57 16.43 14.79
C ALA A 13 16.34 17.39 15.98
N LEU A 14 17.12 18.48 16.05
CA LEU A 14 17.05 19.45 17.13
C LEU A 14 15.84 20.39 16.96
N PHE A 15 14.88 20.31 17.88
CA PHE A 15 13.74 21.23 17.93
C PHE A 15 14.07 22.51 18.70
N VAL A 16 14.05 23.66 18.02
CA VAL A 16 14.13 24.99 18.65
C VAL A 16 13.19 25.98 17.98
N GLY A 17 12.20 26.47 18.73
CA GLY A 17 11.62 27.82 18.58
C GLY A 17 10.76 28.15 17.35
N GLY A 18 9.49 28.46 17.62
CA GLY A 18 8.53 29.14 16.73
C GLY A 18 7.12 29.00 17.28
N ASN A 19 6.44 30.10 17.65
CA ASN A 19 5.10 30.07 18.29
C ASN A 19 3.97 29.71 17.31
N ALA A 20 3.97 28.47 16.80
CA ALA A 20 2.74 27.81 16.41
C ALA A 20 2.07 27.27 17.69
N ALA A 21 0.74 27.41 17.79
CA ALA A 21 0.01 26.70 18.84
C ALA A 21 0.23 25.19 18.67
N TRP A 22 0.53 24.50 19.78
CA TRP A 22 0.68 23.05 19.77
C TRP A 22 -0.59 22.38 19.23
N LYS A 23 -0.44 21.22 18.58
CA LYS A 23 -1.56 20.46 18.03
C LYS A 23 -1.56 19.05 18.58
N PRO A 24 -2.73 18.52 18.99
CA PRO A 24 -2.93 17.10 19.23
C PRO A 24 -2.39 16.24 18.10
N PHE A 25 -1.70 15.16 18.45
CA PHE A 25 -1.30 14.12 17.51
C PHE A 25 -2.53 13.32 17.08
N SER A 26 -2.56 12.96 15.80
CA SER A 26 -3.48 11.98 15.23
C SER A 26 -3.05 10.52 15.51
N PRO A 27 -3.94 9.53 15.31
CA PRO A 27 -3.56 8.11 15.33
C PRO A 27 -2.45 7.75 14.34
N GLU A 28 -2.42 8.41 13.18
CA GLU A 28 -1.34 8.29 12.19
C GLU A 28 0.00 8.75 12.77
N GLU A 29 0.04 9.94 13.39
CA GLU A 29 1.29 10.51 13.91
C GLU A 29 1.87 9.68 15.05
N THR A 30 1.04 9.23 16.00
CA THR A 30 1.55 8.38 17.10
C THR A 30 2.03 7.03 16.57
N LEU A 31 1.32 6.42 15.60
CA LEU A 31 1.72 5.15 15.01
C LEU A 31 3.07 5.29 14.29
N PHE A 32 3.28 6.38 13.53
CA PHE A 32 4.56 6.72 12.92
C PHE A 32 5.65 6.86 13.99
N THR A 33 5.42 7.61 15.06
CA THR A 33 6.39 7.77 16.16
C THR A 33 6.78 6.43 16.79
N TYR A 34 5.83 5.58 17.18
CA TYR A 34 6.16 4.28 17.76
C TYR A 34 6.96 3.43 16.78
N THR A 35 6.46 3.26 15.55
CA THR A 35 7.07 2.37 14.56
C THR A 35 8.45 2.83 14.11
N ARG A 36 8.67 4.13 13.88
CA ARG A 36 10.02 4.68 13.62
C ARG A 36 10.96 4.40 14.78
N CYS A 37 10.53 4.64 16.02
CA CYS A 37 11.37 4.33 17.17
C CYS A 37 11.66 2.83 17.29
N MET A 38 10.74 1.94 16.93
CA MET A 38 11.01 0.50 16.84
C MET A 38 12.05 0.19 15.75
N GLU A 39 11.88 0.78 14.57
CA GLU A 39 12.75 0.62 13.40
C GLU A 39 14.22 0.99 13.73
N ASP A 40 14.43 2.18 14.32
CA ASP A 40 15.76 2.71 14.64
C ASP A 40 16.46 1.98 15.80
N ASN A 41 15.70 1.37 16.73
CA ASN A 41 16.25 0.79 17.97
C ASN A 41 16.20 -0.74 18.06
N ALA A 42 15.31 -1.42 17.33
CA ALA A 42 15.26 -2.88 17.33
C ALA A 42 16.45 -3.49 16.60
N GLY A 43 16.92 -2.85 15.51
CA GLY A 43 18.00 -3.36 14.67
C GLY A 43 17.68 -4.75 14.11
N GLY A 44 16.48 -4.94 13.56
CA GLY A 44 15.98 -6.22 13.04
C GLY A 44 15.45 -7.21 14.10
N ASP A 45 15.52 -6.91 15.39
CA ASP A 45 15.00 -7.79 16.45
C ASP A 45 13.46 -7.75 16.52
N LEU A 46 12.82 -8.67 15.78
CA LEU A 46 11.37 -8.80 15.70
C LEU A 46 10.72 -9.22 17.03
N ALA A 47 11.45 -9.95 17.88
CA ALA A 47 10.93 -10.38 19.19
C ALA A 47 10.86 -9.19 20.16
N LEU A 48 11.87 -8.33 20.12
CA LEU A 48 11.91 -7.07 20.87
C LEU A 48 10.86 -6.08 20.36
N ALA A 49 10.75 -5.88 19.04
CA ALA A 49 9.71 -5.02 18.46
C ALA A 49 8.29 -5.49 18.84
N LYS A 50 8.03 -6.81 18.91
CA LYS A 50 6.75 -7.36 19.41
C LYS A 50 6.49 -7.03 20.88
N LYS A 51 7.50 -7.12 21.77
CA LYS A 51 7.36 -6.67 23.18
C LYS A 51 7.01 -5.18 23.28
N TRP A 52 7.61 -4.35 22.44
CA TRP A 52 7.32 -2.91 22.39
C TRP A 52 5.92 -2.60 21.85
N MET A 53 5.43 -3.36 20.86
CA MET A 53 4.02 -3.29 20.41
C MET A 53 3.03 -3.72 21.49
N ASP A 54 3.44 -4.62 22.39
CA ASP A 54 2.72 -5.01 23.62
C ASP A 54 2.88 -4.01 24.78
N TRP A 55 3.56 -2.88 24.57
CA TRP A 55 3.85 -1.85 25.58
C TRP A 55 4.72 -2.32 26.75
N LYS A 56 5.48 -3.41 26.55
CA LYS A 56 6.41 -3.97 27.55
C LYS A 56 7.82 -3.44 27.28
N LEU A 57 8.33 -2.64 28.21
CA LEU A 57 9.71 -2.15 28.21
C LEU A 57 10.56 -3.02 29.15
N ASP A 58 11.72 -3.48 28.67
CA ASP A 58 12.75 -4.11 29.50
C ASP A 58 13.85 -3.09 29.86
N PRO A 59 14.72 -3.35 30.86
CA PRO A 59 15.74 -2.39 31.29
C PRO A 59 16.98 -2.32 30.38
N GLY A 60 17.00 -3.03 29.23
CA GLY A 60 18.13 -3.07 28.31
C GLY A 60 18.31 -1.78 27.50
N GLN A 61 19.53 -1.54 27.01
CA GLN A 61 19.90 -0.33 26.26
C GLN A 61 18.97 -0.04 25.07
N LYS A 62 18.61 -1.06 24.28
CA LYS A 62 17.68 -0.90 23.14
C LYS A 62 16.31 -0.40 23.59
N SER A 63 15.73 -1.01 24.63
CA SER A 63 14.43 -0.62 25.20
C SER A 63 14.48 0.78 25.83
N ALA A 64 15.62 1.15 26.42
CA ALA A 64 15.85 2.50 26.92
C ALA A 64 15.89 3.55 25.80
N CYS A 65 16.58 3.28 24.68
CA CYS A 65 16.64 4.22 23.56
C CYS A 65 15.33 4.27 22.76
N TYR A 66 14.63 3.14 22.62
CA TYR A 66 13.25 3.11 22.11
C TYR A 66 12.32 3.99 22.96
N ALA A 67 12.33 3.83 24.29
CA ALA A 67 11.50 4.61 25.19
C ALA A 67 11.83 6.12 25.11
N LYS A 68 13.11 6.50 25.12
CA LYS A 68 13.54 7.88 24.91
C LYS A 68 13.05 8.44 23.57
N CYS A 69 13.20 7.69 22.48
CA CYS A 69 12.75 8.09 21.15
C CYS A 69 11.24 8.35 21.13
N VAL A 70 10.44 7.45 21.72
CA VAL A 70 8.97 7.62 21.81
C VAL A 70 8.61 8.85 22.65
N LEU A 71 9.30 9.08 23.76
CA LEU A 71 9.06 10.25 24.61
C LEU A 71 9.39 11.57 23.90
N LEU A 72 10.44 11.60 23.08
CA LEU A 72 10.76 12.75 22.22
C LEU A 72 9.71 12.96 21.13
N GLY A 73 9.34 11.91 20.40
CA GLY A 73 8.40 11.98 19.28
C GLY A 73 6.92 12.19 19.69
N LEU A 74 6.59 11.99 20.98
CA LEU A 74 5.30 12.38 21.58
C LEU A 74 5.38 13.70 22.36
N GLU A 75 6.53 14.38 22.32
CA GLU A 75 6.81 15.65 23.02
C GLU A 75 6.63 15.56 24.56
N LEU A 76 6.79 14.36 25.13
CA LEU A 76 6.73 14.06 26.56
C LEU A 76 8.08 14.22 27.28
N PHE A 77 9.16 14.33 26.51
CA PHE A 77 10.50 14.69 26.99
C PHE A 77 11.13 15.67 26.01
N ASP A 78 11.86 16.65 26.53
CA ASP A 78 12.58 17.65 25.75
C ASP A 78 14.09 17.45 25.96
N GLU A 79 14.81 17.11 24.89
CA GLU A 79 16.23 16.77 24.97
C GLU A 79 17.11 17.99 25.34
N SER A 80 16.83 19.14 24.74
CA SER A 80 17.59 20.38 24.92
C SER A 80 17.57 20.88 26.37
N SER A 81 16.40 20.83 27.01
CA SER A 81 16.19 21.20 28.42
C SER A 81 16.23 20.01 29.38
N LYS A 82 16.46 18.79 28.88
CA LYS A 82 16.47 17.52 29.63
C LYS A 82 15.26 17.34 30.55
N THR A 83 14.08 17.81 30.13
CA THR A 83 12.92 17.96 31.02
C THR A 83 11.71 17.19 30.49
N PHE A 84 11.03 16.47 31.38
CA PHE A 84 9.76 15.82 31.07
C PHE A 84 8.62 16.84 30.99
N LYS A 85 7.79 16.72 29.96
CA LYS A 85 6.69 17.64 29.64
C LYS A 85 5.37 16.89 29.66
N GLY A 86 4.42 17.34 30.48
CA GLY A 86 3.08 16.75 30.54
C GLY A 86 1.97 17.70 30.09
N ASP A 87 2.29 18.95 29.77
CA ASP A 87 1.33 20.04 29.58
C ASP A 87 0.27 19.73 28.50
N ASN A 88 0.72 19.07 27.43
CA ASN A 88 -0.08 18.74 26.26
C ASN A 88 -0.92 17.44 26.41
N ILE A 89 -0.72 16.64 27.47
CA ILE A 89 -1.40 15.35 27.69
C ILE A 89 -2.93 15.55 27.79
N LEU A 90 -3.37 16.57 28.53
CA LEU A 90 -4.80 16.84 28.69
C LEU A 90 -5.43 17.42 27.42
N GLU A 91 -4.67 18.17 26.61
CA GLU A 91 -5.13 18.68 25.32
C GLU A 91 -5.27 17.55 24.28
N GLN A 92 -4.28 16.65 24.22
CA GLN A 92 -4.33 15.40 23.45
C GLN A 92 -5.63 14.63 23.76
N TYR A 93 -5.89 14.37 25.04
CA TYR A 93 -7.11 13.70 25.47
C TYR A 93 -8.38 14.47 25.08
N LYS A 94 -8.45 15.77 25.34
CA LYS A 94 -9.64 16.59 25.07
C LYS A 94 -10.08 16.54 23.60
N LYS A 95 -9.15 16.48 22.65
CA LYS A 95 -9.45 16.35 21.21
C LYS A 95 -10.10 15.01 20.83
N TYR A 96 -9.79 13.93 21.54
CA TYR A 96 -10.20 12.56 21.18
C TYR A 96 -11.06 11.84 22.24
N LYS A 97 -11.47 12.54 23.31
CA LYS A 97 -12.20 11.96 24.45
C LYS A 97 -13.49 11.22 24.08
N SER A 98 -14.15 11.56 22.97
CA SER A 98 -15.35 10.88 22.48
C SER A 98 -15.11 9.45 21.98
N TYR A 99 -13.86 9.07 21.70
CA TYR A 99 -13.52 7.77 21.14
C TYR A 99 -13.02 6.76 22.19
N THR A 100 -12.76 7.22 23.42
CA THR A 100 -12.19 6.45 24.53
C THR A 100 -13.11 6.42 25.75
N SER A 101 -13.00 5.39 26.58
CA SER A 101 -13.68 5.30 27.89
C SER A 101 -12.80 5.81 29.04
N GLN A 102 -11.61 6.33 28.74
CA GLN A 102 -10.70 6.91 29.71
C GLN A 102 -11.32 8.15 30.36
N ASP A 103 -11.34 8.19 31.70
CA ASP A 103 -11.81 9.35 32.45
C ASP A 103 -10.75 10.46 32.52
N GLU A 104 -11.21 11.71 32.66
CA GLU A 104 -10.32 12.89 32.70
C GLU A 104 -9.47 12.97 33.98
N ALA A 105 -9.90 12.35 35.09
CA ALA A 105 -9.14 12.40 36.34
C ALA A 105 -7.90 11.50 36.25
N GLY A 106 -8.01 10.30 35.68
CA GLY A 106 -6.88 9.43 35.35
C GLY A 106 -5.88 10.08 34.39
N VAL A 107 -6.37 10.85 33.39
CA VAL A 107 -5.51 11.63 32.49
C VAL A 107 -4.78 12.74 33.23
N LYS A 108 -5.45 13.47 34.12
CA LYS A 108 -4.80 14.51 34.96
C LYS A 108 -3.75 13.90 35.89
N GLN A 109 -4.00 12.72 36.47
CA GLN A 109 -3.01 12.02 37.27
C GLN A 109 -1.78 11.59 36.44
N PHE A 110 -1.98 11.11 35.20
CA PHE A 110 -0.88 10.80 34.29
C PHE A 110 -0.09 12.06 33.91
N GLN A 111 -0.77 13.17 33.57
CA GLN A 111 -0.14 14.47 33.30
C GLN A 111 0.73 14.92 34.48
N GLN A 112 0.18 14.95 35.68
CA GLN A 112 0.89 15.36 36.90
C GLN A 112 2.09 14.45 37.19
N ALA A 113 1.95 13.14 36.97
CA ALA A 113 3.04 12.19 37.15
C ALA A 113 4.19 12.41 36.16
N VAL A 114 3.91 12.77 34.90
CA VAL A 114 4.95 13.13 33.92
C VAL A 114 5.61 14.47 34.28
N GLN A 115 4.83 15.51 34.61
CA GLN A 115 5.36 16.81 35.03
C GLN A 115 6.25 16.70 36.28
N ALA A 116 5.85 15.87 37.26
CA ALA A 116 6.61 15.63 38.49
C ALA A 116 7.95 14.91 38.30
N LEU A 117 8.24 14.36 37.10
CA LEU A 117 9.58 13.85 36.80
C LEU A 117 10.61 14.99 36.69
N GLY A 118 10.18 16.18 36.22
CA GLY A 118 11.02 17.38 36.12
C GLY A 118 12.22 17.22 35.18
N THR A 119 13.32 17.90 35.52
CA THR A 119 14.59 17.88 34.78
C THR A 119 15.50 16.75 35.26
N ILE A 120 16.30 16.17 34.36
CA ILE A 120 17.33 15.17 34.66
C ILE A 120 18.74 15.65 34.29
N ASP A 121 19.75 15.04 34.93
CA ASP A 121 21.18 15.36 34.77
C ASP A 121 21.71 15.05 33.35
N SER A 122 21.30 13.92 32.78
CA SER A 122 21.68 13.47 31.45
C SER A 122 20.48 13.03 30.62
N SER A 123 20.51 13.31 29.31
CA SER A 123 19.54 12.81 28.33
C SER A 123 19.87 11.38 27.83
N ASP A 124 20.80 10.67 28.47
CA ASP A 124 21.12 9.28 28.12
C ASP A 124 19.88 8.39 28.17
N CYS A 125 19.75 7.47 27.20
CA CYS A 125 18.60 6.57 27.07
C CYS A 125 18.22 5.89 28.40
N VAL A 126 19.20 5.33 29.11
CA VAL A 126 19.00 4.61 30.37
C VAL A 126 18.53 5.54 31.49
N LYS A 127 19.05 6.77 31.57
CA LYS A 127 18.64 7.77 32.57
C LYS A 127 17.20 8.21 32.33
N VAL A 128 16.83 8.47 31.08
CA VAL A 128 15.45 8.79 30.67
C VAL A 128 14.51 7.63 31.02
N LEU A 129 14.83 6.38 30.65
CA LEU A 129 13.99 5.23 30.98
C LEU A 129 13.90 4.98 32.49
N GLN A 130 15.01 5.03 33.24
CA GLN A 130 14.99 4.84 34.70
C GLN A 130 14.07 5.85 35.40
N LYS A 131 14.06 7.10 34.94
CA LYS A 131 13.17 8.15 35.47
C LYS A 131 11.72 7.94 35.06
N TYR A 132 11.45 7.49 33.83
CA TYR A 132 10.10 7.32 33.29
C TYR A 132 9.42 5.99 33.66
N ALA A 133 10.18 4.91 33.88
CA ALA A 133 9.65 3.55 34.06
C ALA A 133 8.58 3.41 35.16
N PRO A 134 8.65 4.11 36.32
CA PRO A 134 7.57 4.08 37.31
C PRO A 134 6.26 4.69 36.81
N VAL A 135 6.34 5.75 35.99
CA VAL A 135 5.17 6.39 35.36
C VAL A 135 4.61 5.48 34.28
N HIS A 136 5.45 4.89 33.43
CA HIS A 136 5.04 3.88 32.45
C HIS A 136 4.30 2.73 33.12
N ALA A 137 4.89 2.10 34.14
CA ALA A 137 4.32 0.94 34.83
C ALA A 137 2.95 1.25 35.47
N LYS A 138 2.75 2.46 36.00
CA LYS A 138 1.48 2.87 36.61
C LYS A 138 0.42 3.32 35.59
N PHE A 139 0.83 3.98 34.52
CA PHE A 139 -0.08 4.69 33.60
C PHE A 139 -0.10 4.15 32.16
N THR A 140 0.51 2.98 31.88
CA THR A 140 0.51 2.36 30.54
C THR A 140 -0.87 2.35 29.91
N ASP A 141 -1.93 1.94 30.63
CA ASP A 141 -3.27 1.91 30.03
C ASP A 141 -3.81 3.31 29.69
N VAL A 142 -3.61 4.28 30.57
CA VAL A 142 -3.98 5.70 30.33
C VAL A 142 -3.22 6.26 29.13
N GLN A 143 -1.92 6.02 29.04
CA GLN A 143 -1.10 6.44 27.91
C GLN A 143 -1.56 5.77 26.60
N ARG A 144 -1.91 4.47 26.63
CA ARG A 144 -2.52 3.76 25.49
C ARG A 144 -3.88 4.34 25.09
N ASN A 145 -4.66 4.83 26.04
CA ASN A 145 -5.93 5.50 25.77
C ASN A 145 -5.76 6.90 25.14
N VAL A 146 -4.75 7.65 25.57
CA VAL A 146 -4.49 9.04 25.13
C VAL A 146 -3.68 9.12 23.82
N TYR A 147 -2.69 8.24 23.66
CA TYR A 147 -1.78 8.18 22.51
C TYR A 147 -1.96 6.89 21.69
N PHE A 148 -3.20 6.44 21.57
CA PHE A 148 -3.69 5.46 20.58
C PHE A 148 -3.03 4.06 20.57
N GLY A 149 -2.57 3.59 21.72
CA GLY A 149 -2.05 2.23 21.91
C GLY A 149 -3.10 1.12 22.00
N LYS A 150 -4.39 1.42 21.82
CA LYS A 150 -5.49 0.43 21.74
C LYS A 150 -6.15 0.44 20.36
N LYS A 151 -6.36 -0.75 19.80
CA LYS A 151 -6.91 -0.92 18.45
C LYS A 151 -8.33 -0.37 18.38
N GLU A 152 -9.16 -0.65 19.37
CA GLU A 152 -10.57 -0.24 19.42
C GLU A 152 -10.74 1.29 19.35
N ILE A 153 -9.80 2.06 19.91
CA ILE A 153 -9.82 3.53 19.86
C ILE A 153 -9.41 4.00 18.45
N THR A 154 -8.32 3.45 17.89
CA THR A 154 -7.87 3.82 16.55
C THR A 154 -8.91 3.51 15.48
N ASP A 155 -9.56 2.35 15.55
CA ASP A 155 -10.57 1.92 14.58
C ASP A 155 -11.78 2.86 14.57
N LYS A 156 -12.24 3.31 15.75
CA LYS A 156 -13.32 4.30 15.85
C LYS A 156 -12.95 5.63 15.20
N ILE A 157 -11.70 6.08 15.37
CA ILE A 157 -11.23 7.35 14.77
C ILE A 157 -11.10 7.19 13.25
N TYR A 158 -10.43 6.15 12.75
CA TYR A 158 -10.28 5.90 11.30
C TYR A 158 -11.62 5.71 10.55
N ASN A 159 -12.66 5.25 11.26
CA ASN A 159 -14.01 5.11 10.71
C ASN A 159 -14.83 6.43 10.77
N ALA A 160 -14.51 7.35 11.68
CA ALA A 160 -15.25 8.59 11.89
C ALA A 160 -14.60 9.83 11.25
N ASP A 161 -13.28 9.82 11.07
CA ASP A 161 -12.49 10.96 10.61
C ASP A 161 -11.76 10.62 9.31
N SER A 162 -12.31 11.09 8.18
CA SER A 162 -11.73 10.91 6.85
C SER A 162 -10.47 11.77 6.61
N THR A 163 -10.13 12.68 7.53
CA THR A 163 -8.94 13.55 7.46
C THR A 163 -7.68 12.91 8.03
N VAL A 164 -7.76 11.67 8.52
CA VAL A 164 -6.62 10.86 8.98
C VAL A 164 -6.29 9.77 7.95
N LYS A 165 -5.01 9.53 7.67
CA LYS A 165 -4.56 8.38 6.86
C LYS A 165 -5.02 7.08 7.53
N LYS A 166 -5.72 6.23 6.79
CA LYS A 166 -6.18 4.92 7.27
C LYS A 166 -5.01 3.93 7.37
N ARG A 167 -5.26 2.81 8.05
CA ARG A 167 -4.39 1.62 7.95
C ARG A 167 -4.42 1.09 6.51
N ASP A 168 -3.27 0.61 6.04
CA ASP A 168 -3.09 -0.01 4.73
C ASP A 168 -3.36 0.93 3.52
N GLU A 169 -3.51 2.24 3.77
CA GLU A 169 -3.56 3.33 2.79
C GLU A 169 -2.16 3.95 2.68
N THR A 170 -1.65 4.24 1.49
CA THR A 170 -0.35 4.94 1.35
C THR A 170 -0.50 6.42 1.73
N MET A 171 0.57 7.06 2.21
CA MET A 171 0.55 8.50 2.50
C MET A 171 0.30 9.32 1.23
N PHE A 172 0.75 8.82 0.09
CA PHE A 172 0.54 9.41 -1.23
C PHE A 172 -0.95 9.36 -1.62
N ARG A 173 -1.60 8.18 -1.63
CA ARG A 173 -3.05 8.06 -1.91
C ARG A 173 -3.89 8.89 -0.93
N PHE A 174 -3.52 8.96 0.35
CA PHE A 174 -4.15 9.84 1.33
C PHE A 174 -4.07 11.32 0.94
N CYS A 175 -2.86 11.83 0.64
CA CYS A 175 -2.66 13.21 0.21
C CYS A 175 -3.20 13.50 -1.19
N GLU A 176 -3.44 12.48 -2.02
CA GLU A 176 -4.06 12.63 -3.34
C GLU A 176 -5.58 12.74 -3.25
N ARG A 177 -6.28 11.83 -2.54
CA ARG A 177 -7.75 11.82 -2.48
C ARG A 177 -8.37 13.07 -1.86
N ILE A 178 -7.59 13.83 -1.09
CA ILE A 178 -8.02 15.10 -0.49
C ILE A 178 -7.72 16.33 -1.37
N ASN A 179 -6.93 16.15 -2.45
CA ASN A 179 -6.42 17.23 -3.30
C ASN A 179 -6.76 17.08 -4.79
N PHE A 180 -7.09 15.87 -5.26
CA PHE A 180 -7.40 15.55 -6.65
C PHE A 180 -8.61 14.61 -6.76
N LYS A 181 -9.27 14.63 -7.92
CA LYS A 181 -10.21 13.59 -8.31
C LYS A 181 -9.45 12.41 -8.93
N ASP A 182 -9.83 11.18 -8.59
CA ASP A 182 -9.28 9.97 -9.22
C ASP A 182 -9.47 9.99 -10.74
N GLY A 183 -8.47 9.50 -11.47
CA GLY A 183 -8.41 9.58 -12.94
C GLY A 183 -8.23 10.96 -13.55
N SER A 184 -8.16 12.04 -12.75
CA SER A 184 -7.91 13.38 -13.29
C SER A 184 -6.56 13.44 -14.03
N LYS A 185 -6.49 14.23 -15.10
CA LYS A 185 -5.26 14.42 -15.88
C LYS A 185 -4.09 14.91 -15.00
N GLU A 186 -4.39 15.73 -13.99
CA GLU A 186 -3.44 16.24 -13.02
C GLU A 186 -2.85 15.12 -12.15
N LEU A 187 -3.69 14.28 -11.54
CA LEU A 187 -3.25 13.12 -10.75
C LEU A 187 -2.47 12.11 -11.61
N CYS A 188 -2.97 11.80 -12.81
CA CYS A 188 -2.27 10.92 -13.76
C CYS A 188 -0.92 11.50 -14.23
N THR A 189 -0.75 12.82 -14.23
CA THR A 189 0.53 13.48 -14.55
C THR A 189 1.47 13.44 -13.35
N LEU A 190 0.97 13.75 -12.15
CA LEU A 190 1.71 13.63 -10.89
C LEU A 190 2.27 12.22 -10.71
N ARG A 191 1.44 11.17 -10.81
CA ARG A 191 1.87 9.77 -10.69
C ARG A 191 2.99 9.40 -11.68
N LYS A 192 2.88 9.86 -12.93
CA LYS A 192 3.88 9.56 -13.98
C LYS A 192 5.18 10.36 -13.88
N THR A 193 5.20 11.50 -13.20
CA THR A 193 6.32 12.47 -13.27
C THR A 193 6.88 12.90 -11.92
N GLY A 194 6.16 12.70 -10.82
CA GLY A 194 6.48 13.22 -9.48
C GLY A 194 6.24 14.72 -9.33
N ILE A 195 5.76 15.40 -10.37
CA ILE A 195 5.65 16.85 -10.45
C ILE A 195 4.18 17.27 -10.37
N THR A 196 3.89 18.24 -9.49
CA THR A 196 2.60 18.93 -9.42
C THR A 196 2.80 20.36 -8.95
N THR A 197 1.88 21.25 -9.34
CA THR A 197 1.79 22.64 -8.86
C THR A 197 0.82 22.80 -7.68
N ASN A 198 0.22 21.70 -7.20
CA ASN A 198 -0.71 21.73 -6.07
C ASN A 198 0.06 21.78 -4.74
N ASN A 199 0.25 22.99 -4.20
CA ASN A 199 0.94 23.22 -2.92
C ASN A 199 0.32 22.47 -1.73
N ASN A 200 -1.01 22.30 -1.71
CA ASN A 200 -1.70 21.62 -0.60
C ASN A 200 -1.41 20.12 -0.61
N HIS A 201 -1.25 19.52 -1.80
CA HIS A 201 -0.80 18.14 -1.93
C HIS A 201 0.65 17.98 -1.44
N LEU A 202 1.56 18.86 -1.87
CA LEU A 202 2.96 18.76 -1.49
C LEU A 202 3.20 19.07 0.00
N ASP A 203 2.48 20.02 0.62
CA ASP A 203 2.56 20.24 2.07
C ASP A 203 2.03 19.04 2.87
N CYS A 204 0.89 18.46 2.45
CA CYS A 204 0.39 17.20 3.01
C CYS A 204 1.44 16.10 2.92
N LEU A 205 2.00 15.88 1.73
CA LEU A 205 2.95 14.82 1.48
C LEU A 205 4.24 15.04 2.26
N PHE A 206 4.87 16.22 2.20
CA PHE A 206 6.13 16.49 2.89
C PHE A 206 6.00 16.37 4.42
N ARG A 207 4.86 16.76 5.01
CA ARG A 207 4.59 16.54 6.44
C ARG A 207 4.33 15.07 6.75
N GLY A 208 3.54 14.39 5.92
CA GLY A 208 3.26 12.96 6.04
C GLY A 208 4.52 12.09 5.89
N LEU A 209 5.48 12.51 5.08
CA LEU A 209 6.79 11.89 4.94
C LEU A 209 7.81 12.38 5.98
N ARG A 210 7.46 13.34 6.84
CA ARG A 210 8.34 13.99 7.83
C ARG A 210 9.59 14.65 7.23
N TYR A 211 9.55 14.94 5.93
CA TYR A 211 10.48 15.84 5.25
C TYR A 211 10.30 17.26 5.75
N LEU A 212 9.06 17.67 6.04
CA LEU A 212 8.78 18.81 6.92
C LEU A 212 8.35 18.29 8.29
N ASP A 213 8.91 18.88 9.35
CA ASP A 213 8.46 18.62 10.72
C ASP A 213 7.08 19.25 11.02
N ARG A 214 6.57 19.03 12.23
CA ARG A 214 5.28 19.61 12.67
C ARG A 214 5.28 21.15 12.65
N ASN A 215 6.45 21.77 12.78
CA ASN A 215 6.67 23.23 12.73
C ASN A 215 6.91 23.76 11.30
N GLY A 216 6.93 22.88 10.28
CA GLY A 216 7.26 23.27 8.90
C GLY A 216 8.75 23.58 8.68
N LYS A 217 9.67 22.93 9.42
CA LYS A 217 11.12 22.96 9.15
C LYS A 217 11.51 21.75 8.31
N ILE A 218 12.41 21.95 7.35
CA ILE A 218 12.95 20.88 6.51
C ILE A 218 13.84 19.95 7.35
N ASN A 219 13.73 18.65 7.09
CA ASN A 219 14.49 17.59 7.72
C ASN A 219 15.33 16.83 6.66
N PRO A 220 16.55 17.30 6.35
CA PRO A 220 17.42 16.67 5.36
C PRO A 220 17.75 15.20 5.71
N ALA A 221 17.80 14.86 7.00
CA ALA A 221 18.12 13.51 7.44
C ALA A 221 17.04 12.49 7.02
N GLU A 222 15.76 12.88 7.05
CA GLU A 222 14.65 12.00 6.61
C GLU A 222 14.69 11.74 5.11
N ILE A 223 15.09 12.74 4.30
CA ILE A 223 15.26 12.59 2.85
C ILE A 223 16.44 11.66 2.56
N LYS A 224 17.61 11.90 3.18
CA LYS A 224 18.80 11.03 3.04
C LYS A 224 18.52 9.59 3.46
N ARG A 225 17.76 9.39 4.54
CA ARG A 225 17.31 8.07 5.02
C ARG A 225 16.58 7.29 3.91
N ASP A 226 15.74 7.95 3.14
CA ASP A 226 15.03 7.32 2.01
C ASP A 226 15.92 7.04 0.80
N LEU A 227 16.94 7.87 0.53
CA LEU A 227 17.98 7.54 -0.45
C LEU A 227 18.80 6.32 -0.01
N HIS A 228 19.16 6.23 1.27
CA HIS A 228 19.95 5.12 1.82
C HIS A 228 19.20 3.79 1.71
N PHE A 229 17.86 3.81 1.82
CA PHE A 229 17.01 2.63 1.64
C PHE A 229 17.00 2.06 0.22
N ILE A 230 17.24 2.89 -0.80
CA ILE A 230 17.42 2.43 -2.18
C ILE A 230 18.92 2.22 -2.53
N ASN A 231 19.77 2.10 -1.50
CA ASN A 231 21.23 1.95 -1.57
C ASN A 231 22.01 3.14 -2.15
N VAL A 232 21.38 4.32 -2.25
CA VAL A 232 22.06 5.56 -2.67
C VAL A 232 22.62 6.27 -1.44
N LYS A 233 23.95 6.21 -1.25
CA LYS A 233 24.63 6.79 -0.06
C LYS A 233 25.64 7.89 -0.38
N ASP A 234 25.96 8.08 -1.66
CA ASP A 234 26.93 9.07 -2.14
C ASP A 234 26.30 10.44 -2.44
N LYS A 235 24.98 10.58 -2.25
CA LYS A 235 24.20 11.79 -2.60
C LYS A 235 23.81 12.67 -1.42
N ASP A 236 24.22 12.35 -0.19
CA ASP A 236 23.88 13.14 1.00
C ASP A 236 24.28 14.62 0.86
N ALA A 237 25.46 14.88 0.29
CA ALA A 237 25.93 16.24 0.02
C ALA A 237 25.12 16.93 -1.10
N ALA A 238 24.56 16.19 -2.06
CA ALA A 238 23.67 16.74 -3.07
C ALA A 238 22.32 17.14 -2.45
N VAL A 239 21.77 16.34 -1.54
CA VAL A 239 20.57 16.70 -0.75
C VAL A 239 20.82 17.97 0.06
N ASP A 240 21.93 18.06 0.79
CA ASP A 240 22.27 19.28 1.55
C ASP A 240 22.42 20.50 0.64
N ASN A 241 23.14 20.37 -0.48
CA ASN A 241 23.34 21.46 -1.42
C ASN A 241 22.03 21.93 -2.08
N ALA A 242 21.17 21.00 -2.50
CA ALA A 242 19.87 21.31 -3.10
C ALA A 242 18.96 22.05 -2.11
N LEU A 243 18.91 21.63 -0.85
CA LEU A 243 18.08 22.25 0.18
C LEU A 243 18.64 23.59 0.68
N ASN A 244 19.96 23.68 0.92
CA ASN A 244 20.60 24.91 1.42
C ASN A 244 20.59 26.06 0.40
N ASN A 245 20.66 25.76 -0.90
CA ASN A 245 20.59 26.76 -1.97
C ASN A 245 19.15 27.03 -2.45
N CYS A 246 18.15 26.37 -1.86
CA CYS A 246 16.76 26.48 -2.30
C CYS A 246 16.15 27.84 -1.95
N LYS A 247 15.47 28.48 -2.91
CA LYS A 247 14.77 29.75 -2.71
C LYS A 247 13.32 29.49 -2.28
N VAL A 248 13.13 29.42 -0.96
CA VAL A 248 11.87 28.97 -0.34
C VAL A 248 11.02 30.15 0.12
N LYS A 249 9.71 30.11 -0.15
CA LYS A 249 8.71 31.02 0.43
C LYS A 249 7.84 30.25 1.42
N GLU A 250 7.45 30.89 2.52
CA GLU A 250 6.69 30.21 3.58
C GLU A 250 5.37 29.58 3.07
N ALA A 251 4.66 30.27 2.17
CA ALA A 251 3.38 29.82 1.60
C ALA A 251 3.48 28.70 0.53
N SER A 252 4.68 28.39 0.04
CA SER A 252 4.93 27.34 -0.96
C SER A 252 6.05 26.38 -0.54
N LYS A 253 6.36 26.34 0.76
CA LYS A 253 7.59 25.73 1.29
C LYS A 253 7.86 24.31 0.81
N ALA A 254 6.86 23.42 0.89
CA ALA A 254 6.99 22.05 0.43
C ALA A 254 7.22 21.96 -1.08
N THR A 255 6.50 22.76 -1.87
CA THR A 255 6.66 22.86 -3.32
C THR A 255 8.04 23.37 -3.71
N ASP A 256 8.53 24.43 -3.07
CA ASP A 256 9.85 25.01 -3.36
C ASP A 256 10.96 23.99 -3.08
N TYR A 257 10.93 23.30 -1.92
CA TYR A 257 11.89 22.24 -1.61
C TYR A 257 11.75 21.03 -2.55
N ASN A 258 10.54 20.62 -2.92
CA ASN A 258 10.32 19.57 -3.91
C ASN A 258 10.97 19.96 -5.25
N ASP A 259 10.66 21.14 -5.77
CA ASP A 259 11.22 21.66 -7.01
C ASP A 259 12.76 21.71 -6.97
N CYS A 260 13.36 22.11 -5.85
CA CYS A 260 14.82 22.10 -5.70
C CYS A 260 15.42 20.68 -5.77
N LEU A 261 14.80 19.69 -5.12
CA LEU A 261 15.23 18.29 -5.18
C LEU A 261 15.05 17.66 -6.57
N TRP A 262 13.91 17.91 -7.23
CA TRP A 262 13.59 17.36 -8.55
C TRP A 262 14.33 18.06 -9.71
N LYS A 263 14.84 19.29 -9.50
CA LYS A 263 15.64 20.02 -10.51
C LYS A 263 17.15 19.86 -10.31
N ASP A 264 17.61 19.38 -9.16
CA ASP A 264 19.03 19.13 -8.94
C ASP A 264 19.55 18.04 -9.89
N PRO A 265 20.59 18.31 -10.71
CA PRO A 265 21.08 17.35 -11.71
C PRO A 265 21.58 16.01 -11.15
N ALA A 266 21.97 15.96 -9.87
CA ALA A 266 22.45 14.75 -9.20
C ALA A 266 21.34 13.96 -8.48
N LEU A 267 20.14 14.53 -8.33
CA LEU A 267 19.01 13.92 -7.63
C LEU A 267 17.81 13.63 -8.54
N LYS A 268 17.57 14.40 -9.60
CA LYS A 268 16.37 14.34 -10.46
C LYS A 268 15.95 12.92 -10.91
N ASP A 269 16.90 12.07 -11.29
CA ASP A 269 16.66 10.72 -11.81
C ASP A 269 16.52 9.68 -10.68
N ILE A 270 16.79 10.08 -9.44
CA ILE A 270 16.75 9.30 -8.19
C ILE A 270 15.48 9.61 -7.39
N MET A 271 14.94 10.83 -7.49
CA MET A 271 13.76 11.26 -6.71
C MET A 271 12.53 10.37 -6.91
N MET A 272 12.27 9.89 -8.13
CA MET A 272 11.15 8.96 -8.37
C MET A 272 11.36 7.61 -7.65
N PRO A 273 12.47 6.86 -7.83
CA PRO A 273 12.77 5.67 -7.02
C PRO A 273 12.68 5.86 -5.50
N VAL A 274 13.07 7.04 -4.99
CA VAL A 274 12.96 7.40 -3.56
C VAL A 274 11.49 7.50 -3.15
N PHE A 275 10.68 8.24 -3.94
CA PHE A 275 9.25 8.43 -3.68
C PHE A 275 8.49 7.11 -3.82
N ASP A 276 8.72 6.33 -4.87
CA ASP A 276 8.15 5.00 -5.10
C ASP A 276 8.34 4.09 -3.87
N TYR A 277 9.58 3.97 -3.38
CA TYR A 277 9.85 3.10 -2.24
C TYR A 277 9.33 3.68 -0.92
N ARG A 278 9.26 5.01 -0.80
CA ARG A 278 8.63 5.67 0.36
C ARG A 278 7.11 5.50 0.34
N GLU A 279 6.47 5.46 -0.83
CA GLU A 279 5.04 5.14 -0.96
C GLU A 279 4.78 3.72 -0.44
N VAL A 280 5.49 2.73 -0.98
CA VAL A 280 5.36 1.30 -0.58
C VAL A 280 5.53 1.11 0.93
N ARG A 281 6.48 1.80 1.56
CA ARG A 281 6.69 1.73 3.02
C ARG A 281 5.66 2.51 3.83
N SER A 282 4.90 3.42 3.20
CA SER A 282 3.86 4.22 3.88
C SER A 282 2.50 3.51 4.00
N GLU A 283 2.31 2.41 3.25
CA GLU A 283 1.16 1.51 3.33
C GLU A 283 1.01 0.91 4.74
N SER A 284 2.08 0.24 5.22
CA SER A 284 2.22 -0.27 6.59
C SER A 284 3.45 0.33 7.25
N TYR A 285 3.31 1.12 8.30
CA TYR A 285 4.46 1.59 9.09
C TYR A 285 5.18 0.48 9.87
N ARG A 286 4.65 -0.75 9.85
CA ARG A 286 5.36 -1.94 10.32
C ARG A 286 6.21 -2.59 9.24
N TYR A 287 6.35 -1.99 8.04
CA TYR A 287 7.06 -2.55 6.90
C TYR A 287 8.39 -3.22 7.28
N PHE A 288 9.27 -2.55 8.05
CA PHE A 288 10.57 -3.08 8.44
C PHE A 288 10.55 -4.16 9.55
N VAL A 289 9.41 -4.32 10.22
CA VAL A 289 9.14 -5.41 11.19
C VAL A 289 8.49 -6.61 10.49
N GLU A 290 7.75 -6.36 9.41
CA GLU A 290 7.00 -7.37 8.65
C GLU A 290 7.77 -7.86 7.40
N ASN A 291 8.72 -7.07 6.91
CA ASN A 291 9.52 -7.34 5.73
C ASN A 291 11.01 -7.06 6.00
N THR A 292 11.84 -8.07 5.78
CA THR A 292 13.30 -8.03 5.97
C THR A 292 14.07 -8.15 4.64
N GLU A 293 13.36 -8.21 3.52
CA GLU A 293 13.98 -8.26 2.19
C GLU A 293 14.71 -6.96 1.87
N PRO A 294 15.89 -7.01 1.20
CA PRO A 294 16.52 -5.83 0.62
C PRO A 294 15.62 -5.15 -0.41
N TYR A 295 15.81 -3.84 -0.61
CA TYR A 295 15.13 -3.07 -1.65
C TYR A 295 15.24 -3.75 -3.02
N ASN A 296 14.09 -3.96 -3.67
CA ASN A 296 13.98 -4.58 -4.98
C ASN A 296 13.15 -3.69 -5.91
N VAL A 297 13.81 -3.15 -6.94
CA VAL A 297 13.21 -2.20 -7.91
C VAL A 297 11.98 -2.81 -8.61
N ALA A 298 11.99 -4.10 -8.93
CA ALA A 298 10.88 -4.74 -9.64
C ALA A 298 9.65 -4.89 -8.75
N LYS A 299 9.81 -5.40 -7.51
CA LYS A 299 8.71 -5.52 -6.53
C LYS A 299 8.11 -4.15 -6.17
N VAL A 300 8.94 -3.11 -6.09
CA VAL A 300 8.48 -1.73 -5.83
C VAL A 300 7.68 -1.19 -7.02
N LYS A 301 8.17 -1.35 -8.26
CA LYS A 301 7.43 -0.95 -9.47
C LYS A 301 6.10 -1.69 -9.62
N GLU A 302 6.05 -2.98 -9.31
CA GLU A 302 4.81 -3.77 -9.31
C GLU A 302 3.77 -3.20 -8.32
N LYS A 303 4.18 -2.85 -7.09
CA LYS A 303 3.31 -2.19 -6.12
C LYS A 303 2.87 -0.79 -6.57
N VAL A 304 3.77 0.04 -7.08
CA VAL A 304 3.42 1.39 -7.57
C VAL A 304 2.46 1.32 -8.75
N GLN A 305 2.64 0.40 -9.69
CA GLN A 305 1.69 0.16 -10.78
C GLN A 305 0.29 -0.21 -10.28
N LYS A 306 0.17 -0.88 -9.12
CA LYS A 306 -1.12 -1.13 -8.48
C LYS A 306 -1.71 0.17 -7.91
N TYR A 307 -0.92 0.96 -7.19
CA TYR A 307 -1.38 2.26 -6.65
C TYR A 307 -1.77 3.24 -7.77
N ASP A 308 -1.10 3.21 -8.91
CA ASP A 308 -1.41 4.02 -10.09
C ASP A 308 -2.72 3.57 -10.76
N LYS A 309 -3.04 2.27 -10.76
CA LYS A 309 -4.36 1.76 -11.17
C LYS A 309 -5.45 2.21 -10.18
N ASP A 310 -5.17 2.12 -8.88
CA ASP A 310 -6.07 2.58 -7.81
C ASP A 310 -6.25 4.13 -7.78
N ALA A 311 -5.36 4.88 -8.46
CA ALA A 311 -5.42 6.33 -8.65
C ALA A 311 -5.98 6.76 -10.02
N GLY A 312 -5.99 5.86 -10.99
CA GLY A 312 -6.57 6.07 -12.31
C GLY A 312 -8.10 6.11 -12.26
N SER A 313 -8.71 6.54 -13.36
CA SER A 313 -10.12 6.21 -13.60
C SER A 313 -10.17 4.72 -13.87
N TRP A 314 -11.01 3.99 -13.15
CA TRP A 314 -11.33 2.60 -13.51
C TRP A 314 -11.72 2.53 -14.99
N GLN A 315 -11.34 1.45 -15.66
CA GLN A 315 -11.64 1.23 -17.07
C GLN A 315 -12.27 -0.16 -17.23
N PRO A 316 -13.24 -0.32 -18.15
CA PRO A 316 -13.95 -1.58 -18.23
C PRO A 316 -13.07 -2.69 -18.82
N LEU A 317 -12.89 -3.75 -18.02
CA LEU A 317 -11.96 -4.85 -18.24
C LEU A 317 -12.24 -5.57 -19.55
N THR A 318 -11.19 -6.01 -20.24
CA THR A 318 -11.32 -6.98 -21.34
C THR A 318 -11.79 -8.34 -20.84
N PRO A 319 -12.39 -9.19 -21.69
CA PRO A 319 -12.76 -10.55 -21.30
C PRO A 319 -11.58 -11.37 -20.75
N GLU A 320 -10.37 -11.12 -21.24
CA GLU A 320 -9.14 -11.74 -20.74
C GLU A 320 -8.72 -11.20 -19.37
N GLU A 321 -8.76 -9.88 -19.14
CA GLU A 321 -8.49 -9.30 -17.80
C GLU A 321 -9.51 -9.75 -16.75
N THR A 322 -10.79 -9.90 -17.13
CA THR A 322 -11.80 -10.49 -16.25
C THR A 322 -11.49 -11.95 -15.95
N LEU A 323 -11.30 -12.79 -16.98
CA LEU A 323 -10.99 -14.21 -16.79
C LEU A 323 -9.71 -14.40 -15.94
N PHE A 324 -8.68 -13.59 -16.21
CA PHE A 324 -7.45 -13.56 -15.42
C PHE A 324 -7.72 -13.19 -13.96
N THR A 325 -8.57 -12.19 -13.69
CA THR A 325 -8.94 -11.79 -12.32
C THR A 325 -9.54 -12.97 -11.55
N TYR A 326 -10.56 -13.62 -12.10
CA TYR A 326 -11.21 -14.77 -11.49
C TYR A 326 -10.24 -15.94 -11.28
N THR A 327 -9.46 -16.27 -12.33
CA THR A 327 -8.47 -17.37 -12.29
C THR A 327 -7.38 -17.11 -11.26
N ARG A 328 -6.86 -15.87 -11.20
CA ARG A 328 -5.81 -15.48 -10.26
C ARG A 328 -6.29 -15.53 -8.81
N CYS A 329 -7.48 -15.00 -8.53
CA CYS A 329 -8.07 -15.10 -7.21
C CYS A 329 -8.36 -16.57 -6.83
N MET A 330 -8.71 -17.42 -7.79
CA MET A 330 -8.89 -18.85 -7.57
C MET A 330 -7.57 -19.54 -7.23
N GLU A 331 -6.49 -19.28 -7.97
CA GLU A 331 -5.12 -19.76 -7.67
C GLU A 331 -4.68 -19.35 -6.26
N ASP A 332 -4.75 -18.05 -5.94
CA ASP A 332 -4.24 -17.46 -4.69
C ASP A 332 -5.01 -17.95 -3.44
N TYR A 333 -6.30 -18.31 -3.55
CA TYR A 333 -7.15 -18.66 -2.38
C TYR A 333 -7.67 -20.10 -2.32
N ALA A 334 -7.74 -20.85 -3.44
CA ALA A 334 -8.04 -22.29 -3.38
C ALA A 334 -6.83 -23.05 -2.79
N ALA A 335 -5.61 -22.65 -3.17
CA ALA A 335 -4.35 -23.27 -2.74
C ALA A 335 -4.31 -24.81 -2.94
N GLY A 336 -4.76 -25.27 -4.11
CA GLY A 336 -4.85 -26.70 -4.47
C GLY A 336 -6.15 -27.41 -4.06
N ASP A 337 -7.11 -26.69 -3.47
CA ASP A 337 -8.42 -27.21 -3.08
C ASP A 337 -9.36 -27.34 -4.28
N LEU A 338 -9.32 -28.51 -4.92
CA LEU A 338 -9.99 -28.78 -6.19
C LEU A 338 -11.51 -28.65 -6.13
N GLU A 339 -12.14 -29.14 -5.05
CA GLU A 339 -13.60 -29.09 -4.90
C GLU A 339 -14.08 -27.67 -4.63
N LEU A 340 -13.30 -26.88 -3.87
CA LEU A 340 -13.60 -25.48 -3.65
C LEU A 340 -13.46 -24.65 -4.95
N ALA A 341 -12.41 -24.89 -5.73
CA ALA A 341 -12.25 -24.28 -7.05
C ALA A 341 -13.42 -24.62 -7.99
N LYS A 342 -13.86 -25.88 -8.04
CA LYS A 342 -15.05 -26.30 -8.82
C LYS A 342 -16.32 -25.54 -8.42
N LYS A 343 -16.57 -25.37 -7.11
CA LYS A 343 -17.72 -24.58 -6.61
C LYS A 343 -17.65 -23.14 -7.13
N TRP A 344 -16.50 -22.49 -7.05
CA TRP A 344 -16.32 -21.12 -7.54
C TRP A 344 -16.49 -21.02 -9.07
N MET A 345 -16.07 -22.03 -9.85
CA MET A 345 -16.28 -22.07 -11.31
C MET A 345 -17.76 -22.15 -11.70
N ILE A 346 -18.60 -22.79 -10.87
CA ILE A 346 -20.07 -22.82 -11.04
C ILE A 346 -20.78 -21.71 -10.25
N TRP A 347 -20.03 -20.72 -9.75
CA TRP A 347 -20.54 -19.57 -9.01
C TRP A 347 -21.28 -19.91 -7.70
N GLN A 348 -20.94 -21.06 -7.11
CA GLN A 348 -21.37 -21.43 -5.78
C GLN A 348 -20.44 -20.80 -4.74
N VAL A 349 -20.95 -19.76 -4.07
CA VAL A 349 -20.25 -19.01 -3.02
C VAL A 349 -20.77 -19.45 -1.65
N GLU A 350 -19.91 -20.08 -0.84
CA GLU A 350 -20.25 -20.56 0.51
C GLU A 350 -19.63 -19.66 1.60
N GLU A 351 -20.22 -19.62 2.80
CA GLU A 351 -19.67 -18.85 3.93
C GLU A 351 -18.49 -19.59 4.61
N ASP A 352 -17.34 -19.59 3.95
CA ASP A 352 -16.07 -20.08 4.51
C ASP A 352 -14.91 -19.05 4.37
N PRO A 353 -13.83 -19.17 5.17
CA PRO A 353 -12.74 -18.19 5.17
C PRO A 353 -11.97 -18.07 3.85
N LYS A 354 -11.82 -19.15 3.06
CA LYS A 354 -11.15 -19.11 1.75
C LYS A 354 -12.07 -18.44 0.74
N THR A 355 -13.33 -18.87 0.65
CA THR A 355 -14.33 -18.25 -0.26
C THR A 355 -14.49 -16.77 0.04
N ALA A 356 -14.48 -16.38 1.31
CA ALA A 356 -14.55 -14.97 1.69
C ALA A 356 -13.39 -14.14 1.13
N CYS A 357 -12.17 -14.69 1.09
CA CYS A 357 -11.01 -13.98 0.55
C CYS A 357 -10.96 -14.04 -0.98
N TYR A 358 -11.40 -15.14 -1.58
CA TYR A 358 -11.64 -15.24 -3.02
C TYR A 358 -12.63 -14.18 -3.50
N VAL A 359 -13.82 -14.10 -2.90
CA VAL A 359 -14.84 -13.09 -3.26
C VAL A 359 -14.29 -11.68 -3.09
N LYS A 360 -13.62 -11.38 -1.96
CA LYS A 360 -12.95 -10.08 -1.78
C LYS A 360 -11.95 -9.78 -2.90
N CYS A 361 -11.13 -10.76 -3.28
CA CYS A 361 -10.17 -10.62 -4.37
C CYS A 361 -10.86 -10.33 -5.71
N VAL A 362 -11.91 -11.09 -6.04
CA VAL A 362 -12.71 -10.91 -7.26
C VAL A 362 -13.33 -9.51 -7.29
N VAL A 363 -14.10 -9.10 -6.27
CA VAL A 363 -14.75 -7.78 -6.29
C VAL A 363 -13.74 -6.62 -6.30
N MET A 364 -12.53 -6.81 -5.75
CA MET A 364 -11.45 -5.84 -5.89
C MET A 364 -10.85 -5.82 -7.30
N GLY A 365 -10.58 -6.98 -7.91
CA GLY A 365 -9.99 -7.07 -9.24
C GLY A 365 -10.93 -6.60 -10.36
N LEU A 366 -12.24 -6.83 -10.21
CA LEU A 366 -13.28 -6.23 -11.05
C LEU A 366 -13.48 -4.73 -10.80
N GLY A 367 -12.87 -4.19 -9.74
CA GLY A 367 -13.05 -2.81 -9.29
C GLY A 367 -14.43 -2.53 -8.67
N LEU A 368 -15.25 -3.54 -8.42
CA LEU A 368 -16.54 -3.42 -7.74
C LEU A 368 -16.41 -2.99 -6.28
N PHE A 369 -15.26 -3.24 -5.64
CA PHE A 369 -14.95 -2.80 -4.28
C PHE A 369 -13.59 -2.09 -4.21
N ASP A 370 -13.60 -0.84 -3.76
CA ASP A 370 -12.41 -0.04 -3.51
C ASP A 370 -11.97 -0.22 -2.05
N ASN A 371 -10.82 -0.89 -1.88
CA ASN A 371 -10.26 -1.16 -0.56
C ASN A 371 -9.67 0.09 0.13
N SER A 372 -9.44 1.20 -0.57
CA SER A 372 -8.96 2.46 0.02
C SER A 372 -10.14 3.26 0.59
N SER A 373 -11.18 3.50 -0.21
CA SER A 373 -12.39 4.18 0.25
C SER A 373 -13.23 3.33 1.21
N LYS A 374 -13.16 2.00 1.10
CA LYS A 374 -14.05 1.00 1.71
C LYS A 374 -15.49 1.06 1.16
N THR A 375 -15.65 1.43 -0.11
CA THR A 375 -16.95 1.55 -0.79
C THR A 375 -17.06 0.59 -1.97
N PHE A 376 -18.26 0.08 -2.21
CA PHE A 376 -18.59 -0.55 -3.48
C PHE A 376 -18.76 0.52 -4.59
N LYS A 377 -18.56 0.12 -5.85
CA LYS A 377 -18.50 0.99 -7.03
C LYS A 377 -19.43 0.47 -8.12
N GLY A 378 -20.74 0.57 -7.88
CA GLY A 378 -21.74 0.06 -8.84
C GLY A 378 -21.66 0.72 -10.22
N ASP A 379 -21.21 1.98 -10.35
CA ASP A 379 -21.08 2.66 -11.65
C ASP A 379 -20.20 1.88 -12.66
N HIS A 380 -19.18 1.17 -12.18
CA HIS A 380 -18.31 0.32 -12.98
C HIS A 380 -19.08 -0.80 -13.71
N ILE A 381 -20.19 -1.28 -13.14
CA ILE A 381 -21.07 -2.30 -13.78
C ILE A 381 -21.70 -1.74 -15.05
N LEU A 382 -22.18 -0.49 -15.00
CA LEU A 382 -22.83 0.14 -16.14
C LEU A 382 -21.80 0.52 -17.22
N GLU A 383 -20.60 0.96 -16.82
CA GLU A 383 -19.47 1.21 -17.71
C GLU A 383 -18.97 -0.09 -18.39
N GLN A 384 -18.88 -1.21 -17.67
CA GLN A 384 -18.60 -2.55 -18.21
C GLN A 384 -19.65 -2.95 -19.25
N TYR A 385 -20.92 -2.91 -18.87
CA TYR A 385 -22.02 -3.24 -19.76
C TYR A 385 -22.00 -2.36 -21.01
N HIS A 386 -21.89 -1.04 -20.90
CA HIS A 386 -21.92 -0.16 -22.07
C HIS A 386 -20.78 -0.41 -23.07
N LYS A 387 -19.61 -0.86 -22.62
CA LYS A 387 -18.49 -1.27 -23.50
C LYS A 387 -18.76 -2.58 -24.25
N TYR A 388 -19.46 -3.53 -23.63
CA TYR A 388 -19.66 -4.89 -24.18
C TYR A 388 -21.12 -5.28 -24.50
N LYS A 389 -22.08 -4.36 -24.39
CA LYS A 389 -23.53 -4.62 -24.56
C LYS A 389 -23.93 -5.33 -25.86
N GLN A 390 -23.13 -5.19 -26.92
CA GLN A 390 -23.34 -5.88 -28.20
C GLN A 390 -23.04 -7.39 -28.18
N TYR A 391 -22.40 -7.88 -27.11
CA TYR A 391 -21.95 -9.27 -26.97
C TYR A 391 -22.66 -10.04 -25.84
N THR A 392 -23.44 -9.35 -25.00
CA THR A 392 -24.20 -9.92 -23.88
C THR A 392 -25.70 -9.94 -24.20
N SER A 393 -26.45 -10.85 -23.58
CA SER A 393 -27.92 -10.92 -23.70
C SER A 393 -28.67 -10.19 -22.59
N GLN A 394 -27.98 -9.57 -21.64
CA GLN A 394 -28.60 -8.81 -20.55
C GLN A 394 -29.19 -7.50 -21.07
N ASP A 395 -30.37 -7.14 -20.57
CA ASP A 395 -30.96 -5.83 -20.81
C ASP A 395 -30.43 -4.78 -19.82
N GLU A 396 -30.53 -3.51 -20.21
CA GLU A 396 -30.00 -2.40 -19.44
C GLU A 396 -30.76 -2.14 -18.11
N ALA A 397 -32.00 -2.63 -17.97
CA ALA A 397 -32.75 -2.49 -16.72
C ALA A 397 -32.25 -3.47 -15.66
N GLY A 398 -32.06 -4.75 -16.01
CA GLY A 398 -31.44 -5.75 -15.13
C GLY A 398 -30.02 -5.35 -14.70
N VAL A 399 -29.23 -4.80 -15.62
CA VAL A 399 -27.90 -4.23 -15.31
C VAL A 399 -27.98 -3.03 -14.35
N LYS A 400 -28.96 -2.13 -14.51
CA LYS A 400 -29.17 -1.01 -13.59
C LYS A 400 -29.67 -1.45 -12.22
N GLU A 401 -30.45 -2.51 -12.12
CA GLU A 401 -30.81 -3.11 -10.83
C GLU A 401 -29.58 -3.69 -10.11
N PHE A 402 -28.70 -4.38 -10.83
CA PHE A 402 -27.43 -4.88 -10.27
C PHE A 402 -26.48 -3.74 -9.86
N GLN A 403 -26.30 -2.75 -10.74
CA GLN A 403 -25.56 -1.51 -10.48
C GLN A 403 -26.02 -0.86 -9.17
N LYS A 404 -27.34 -0.66 -9.04
CA LYS A 404 -27.95 -0.06 -7.85
C LYS A 404 -27.77 -0.93 -6.61
N ALA A 405 -27.98 -2.25 -6.71
CA ALA A 405 -27.82 -3.15 -5.58
C ALA A 405 -26.37 -3.17 -5.05
N VAL A 406 -25.36 -2.99 -5.90
CA VAL A 406 -23.96 -2.82 -5.51
C VAL A 406 -23.67 -1.42 -4.96
N GLN A 407 -24.31 -0.37 -5.48
CA GLN A 407 -24.22 1.01 -4.95
C GLN A 407 -24.87 1.19 -3.57
N ASP A 408 -25.98 0.52 -3.32
CA ASP A 408 -26.74 0.59 -2.07
C ASP A 408 -26.05 -0.20 -0.92
N LEU A 409 -24.93 -0.89 -1.19
CA LEU A 409 -24.09 -1.51 -0.16
C LEU A 409 -23.36 -0.45 0.68
N GLU A 410 -23.66 -0.41 1.98
CA GLU A 410 -23.09 0.56 2.92
C GLU A 410 -21.54 0.58 2.95
N ILE A 411 -20.98 1.70 3.42
CA ILE A 411 -19.52 1.82 3.65
C ILE A 411 -19.06 0.73 4.62
N VAL A 412 -18.09 -0.07 4.18
CA VAL A 412 -17.71 -1.29 4.88
C VAL A 412 -16.82 -0.96 6.09
N ARG A 413 -17.34 -1.18 7.31
CA ARG A 413 -16.64 -0.93 8.59
C ARG A 413 -15.34 -1.73 8.77
N SER A 414 -15.12 -2.77 7.98
CA SER A 414 -13.91 -3.61 7.97
C SER A 414 -13.73 -4.29 6.62
N SER A 415 -12.60 -4.06 5.94
CA SER A 415 -12.25 -4.77 4.70
C SER A 415 -11.65 -6.17 4.93
N ASN A 416 -12.02 -6.85 6.03
CA ASN A 416 -11.67 -8.26 6.16
C ASN A 416 -12.52 -9.10 5.20
N CYS A 417 -12.01 -10.26 4.80
CA CYS A 417 -12.65 -11.13 3.80
C CYS A 417 -14.11 -11.44 4.14
N LEU A 418 -14.38 -11.87 5.38
CA LEU A 418 -15.70 -12.32 5.81
C LEU A 418 -16.74 -11.18 5.85
N THR A 419 -16.33 -9.95 6.19
CA THR A 419 -17.23 -8.79 6.12
C THR A 419 -17.59 -8.43 4.68
N ILE A 420 -16.63 -8.49 3.74
CA ILE A 420 -16.92 -8.26 2.31
C ILE A 420 -17.86 -9.34 1.77
N LEU A 421 -17.62 -10.61 2.10
CA LEU A 421 -18.49 -11.72 1.71
C LEU A 421 -19.93 -11.51 2.20
N LYS A 422 -20.13 -11.19 3.48
CA LYS A 422 -21.49 -11.03 4.05
C LYS A 422 -22.27 -9.86 3.47
N MET A 423 -21.60 -8.82 3.00
CA MET A 423 -22.26 -7.70 2.33
C MET A 423 -22.52 -7.98 0.86
N TYR A 424 -21.62 -8.69 0.18
CA TYR A 424 -21.77 -8.96 -1.25
C TYR A 424 -22.66 -10.17 -1.58
N SER A 425 -22.67 -11.22 -0.75
CA SER A 425 -23.39 -12.49 -1.04
C SER A 425 -24.88 -12.29 -1.37
N PRO A 426 -25.67 -11.46 -0.66
CA PRO A 426 -27.08 -11.23 -1.02
C PRO A 426 -27.28 -10.56 -2.38
N VAL A 427 -26.29 -9.78 -2.83
CA VAL A 427 -26.29 -9.16 -4.16
C VAL A 427 -25.84 -10.19 -5.19
N HIS A 428 -24.79 -10.94 -4.90
CA HIS A 428 -24.31 -12.03 -5.74
C HIS A 428 -25.41 -13.08 -6.01
N GLU A 429 -26.05 -13.62 -4.98
CA GLU A 429 -27.15 -14.60 -5.08
C GLU A 429 -28.33 -14.09 -5.91
N LYS A 430 -28.68 -12.79 -5.79
CA LYS A 430 -29.78 -12.20 -6.56
C LYS A 430 -29.40 -11.95 -8.03
N PHE A 431 -28.14 -11.63 -8.31
CA PHE A 431 -27.70 -11.12 -9.61
C PHE A 431 -26.64 -11.99 -10.31
N THR A 432 -26.41 -13.23 -9.89
CA THR A 432 -25.36 -14.12 -10.44
C THR A 432 -25.38 -14.19 -11.97
N ASP A 433 -26.56 -14.32 -12.59
CA ASP A 433 -26.70 -14.34 -14.06
C ASP A 433 -26.33 -13.00 -14.72
N VAL A 434 -26.70 -11.87 -14.11
CA VAL A 434 -26.34 -10.53 -14.60
C VAL A 434 -24.85 -10.29 -14.44
N GLU A 435 -24.27 -10.65 -13.30
CA GLU A 435 -22.84 -10.56 -13.01
C GLU A 435 -22.01 -11.40 -13.99
N GLN A 436 -22.39 -12.67 -14.19
CA GLN A 436 -21.83 -13.55 -15.21
C GLN A 436 -21.84 -12.89 -16.58
N ASN A 437 -22.99 -12.41 -17.04
CA ASN A 437 -23.12 -11.88 -18.41
C ASN A 437 -22.54 -10.47 -18.61
N VAL A 438 -22.28 -9.70 -17.56
CA VAL A 438 -21.60 -8.38 -17.62
C VAL A 438 -20.09 -8.54 -17.60
N PHE A 439 -19.57 -9.48 -16.79
CA PHE A 439 -18.12 -9.65 -16.61
C PHE A 439 -17.53 -10.75 -17.50
N PHE A 440 -18.23 -11.88 -17.72
CA PHE A 440 -17.84 -12.94 -18.65
C PHE A 440 -18.58 -12.86 -19.99
N VAL A 441 -17.93 -12.26 -20.97
CA VAL A 441 -18.46 -12.10 -22.34
C VAL A 441 -18.15 -13.32 -23.22
N LYS A 442 -18.33 -14.55 -22.72
CA LYS A 442 -18.13 -15.80 -23.49
C LYS A 442 -19.35 -16.72 -23.48
N ARG A 443 -20.29 -16.36 -24.38
CA ARG A 443 -21.46 -17.12 -24.83
C ARG A 443 -21.05 -18.25 -25.81
N ASP A 444 -20.07 -19.08 -25.44
CA ASP A 444 -19.23 -19.77 -26.45
C ASP A 444 -19.73 -21.12 -26.97
N PHE A 445 -20.67 -21.82 -26.33
CA PHE A 445 -20.89 -23.25 -26.65
C PHE A 445 -22.22 -23.67 -27.30
N HIS A 446 -23.23 -22.79 -27.45
CA HIS A 446 -24.60 -23.29 -27.71
C HIS A 446 -25.48 -22.59 -28.77
N LYS A 447 -24.97 -21.69 -29.64
CA LYS A 447 -25.89 -21.02 -30.61
C LYS A 447 -25.56 -20.91 -32.11
N ILE A 448 -24.34 -21.10 -32.60
CA ILE A 448 -24.09 -21.06 -34.06
C ILE A 448 -22.93 -21.97 -34.48
N ASN A 449 -23.29 -23.07 -35.16
CA ASN A 449 -22.38 -24.07 -35.71
C ASN A 449 -21.63 -23.51 -36.94
N VAL A 450 -20.58 -22.72 -36.71
CA VAL A 450 -19.81 -21.98 -37.75
C VAL A 450 -18.33 -21.99 -37.36
N THR A 451 -17.51 -22.74 -38.09
CA THR A 451 -16.12 -23.09 -37.76
C THR A 451 -15.11 -22.68 -38.84
N ASP A 452 -15.48 -21.75 -39.73
CA ASP A 452 -14.81 -21.53 -41.02
C ASP A 452 -14.29 -20.10 -41.29
N LYS A 453 -14.21 -19.20 -40.28
CA LYS A 453 -13.94 -17.76 -40.52
C LYS A 453 -12.78 -17.10 -39.76
N ASP A 454 -11.98 -17.85 -39.00
CA ASP A 454 -10.85 -17.28 -38.24
C ASP A 454 -9.79 -16.62 -39.15
N ALA A 455 -9.55 -17.18 -40.34
CA ALA A 455 -8.58 -16.68 -41.33
C ALA A 455 -8.85 -15.24 -41.86
N ALA A 456 -10.02 -14.66 -41.58
CA ALA A 456 -10.31 -13.25 -41.87
C ALA A 456 -9.73 -12.30 -40.81
N VAL A 457 -9.56 -12.76 -39.57
CA VAL A 457 -8.98 -12.00 -38.45
C VAL A 457 -7.46 -11.90 -38.63
N ASP A 458 -6.81 -13.00 -38.99
CA ASP A 458 -5.35 -13.07 -39.21
C ASP A 458 -4.87 -12.12 -40.31
N ASN A 459 -5.64 -12.00 -41.40
CA ASN A 459 -5.32 -11.10 -42.52
C ASN A 459 -5.36 -9.61 -42.16
N ALA A 460 -6.13 -9.22 -41.14
CA ALA A 460 -6.18 -7.83 -40.67
C ALA A 460 -4.95 -7.46 -39.82
N LEU A 461 -4.38 -8.42 -39.09
CA LEU A 461 -3.23 -8.21 -38.20
C LEU A 461 -1.90 -8.14 -38.97
N ASN A 462 -1.77 -8.89 -40.08
CA ASN A 462 -0.52 -9.10 -40.82
C ASN A 462 0.03 -7.88 -41.61
N ASN A 463 -0.69 -6.76 -41.69
CA ASN A 463 -0.26 -5.57 -42.45
C ASN A 463 0.39 -4.45 -41.59
N CYS A 464 0.77 -4.75 -40.35
CA CYS A 464 1.31 -3.74 -39.43
C CYS A 464 2.84 -3.50 -39.57
N LYS A 465 3.25 -2.22 -39.49
CA LYS A 465 4.64 -1.76 -39.29
C LYS A 465 4.66 -0.73 -38.18
N VAL A 466 5.69 -0.73 -37.36
CA VAL A 466 5.62 -0.30 -35.96
C VAL A 466 7.05 0.00 -35.44
N LYS A 467 7.37 0.77 -34.39
CA LYS A 467 6.69 1.80 -33.57
C LYS A 467 5.56 1.38 -32.61
N GLU A 468 5.83 1.46 -31.30
CA GLU A 468 4.99 1.23 -30.09
C GLU A 468 4.21 -0.10 -30.04
N ALA A 469 3.56 -0.50 -31.13
CA ALA A 469 3.05 -1.83 -31.36
C ALA A 469 4.10 -2.85 -31.89
N THR A 470 5.41 -2.53 -31.98
CA THR A 470 6.47 -3.57 -32.05
C THR A 470 6.88 -4.05 -30.66
N LYS A 471 6.45 -3.39 -29.59
CA LYS A 471 7.03 -3.51 -28.25
C LYS A 471 7.14 -4.96 -27.75
N ALA A 472 6.15 -5.81 -28.05
CA ALA A 472 6.21 -7.24 -27.74
C ALA A 472 7.28 -7.98 -28.57
N THR A 473 7.36 -7.70 -29.87
CA THR A 473 8.36 -8.24 -30.80
C THR A 473 9.79 -7.81 -30.45
N ASP A 474 10.00 -6.52 -30.14
CA ASP A 474 11.29 -5.95 -29.73
C ASP A 474 11.77 -6.55 -28.40
N TYR A 475 10.86 -6.78 -27.44
CA TYR A 475 11.18 -7.47 -26.18
C TYR A 475 11.46 -8.97 -26.39
N ASN A 476 10.69 -9.64 -27.25
CA ASN A 476 10.94 -11.04 -27.61
C ASN A 476 12.34 -11.20 -28.20
N ASP A 477 12.69 -10.35 -29.19
CA ASP A 477 14.01 -10.35 -29.84
C ASP A 477 15.18 -10.17 -28.86
N CYS A 478 15.02 -9.34 -27.82
CA CYS A 478 16.03 -9.20 -26.78
C CYS A 478 16.17 -10.46 -25.90
N LEU A 479 15.06 -11.09 -25.53
CA LEU A 479 15.05 -12.30 -24.70
C LEU A 479 15.65 -13.52 -25.42
N TRP A 480 15.42 -13.65 -26.74
CA TRP A 480 16.03 -14.69 -27.58
C TRP A 480 17.52 -14.48 -27.86
N LYS A 481 18.04 -13.26 -27.72
CA LYS A 481 19.46 -12.91 -27.96
C LYS A 481 20.32 -12.93 -26.69
N ASP A 482 19.72 -12.98 -25.49
CA ASP A 482 20.48 -13.08 -24.24
C ASP A 482 21.09 -14.49 -24.09
N PRO A 483 22.42 -14.62 -23.93
CA PRO A 483 23.09 -15.93 -23.91
C PRO A 483 22.76 -16.79 -22.69
N ASN A 484 22.15 -16.24 -21.63
CA ASN A 484 21.73 -16.97 -20.43
C ASN A 484 20.24 -17.38 -20.48
N LEU A 485 19.44 -16.70 -21.31
CA LEU A 485 17.99 -16.93 -21.41
C LEU A 485 17.61 -17.74 -22.66
N LYS A 486 18.33 -17.59 -23.77
CA LYS A 486 18.02 -18.22 -25.07
C LYS A 486 17.65 -19.72 -25.00
N ASP A 487 18.34 -20.49 -24.15
CA ASP A 487 18.18 -21.94 -24.03
C ASP A 487 17.01 -22.32 -23.09
N LEU A 488 16.47 -21.34 -22.36
CA LEU A 488 15.29 -21.42 -21.49
C LEU A 488 14.04 -20.80 -22.14
N MET A 489 14.18 -19.95 -23.17
CA MET A 489 13.06 -19.31 -23.85
C MET A 489 12.11 -20.33 -24.47
N MET A 490 12.61 -21.27 -25.28
CA MET A 490 11.75 -22.29 -25.92
C MET A 490 11.02 -23.15 -24.87
N PRO A 491 11.70 -23.78 -23.88
CA PRO A 491 11.01 -24.54 -22.82
C PRO A 491 9.92 -23.76 -22.05
N VAL A 492 10.06 -22.43 -21.89
CA VAL A 492 9.07 -21.57 -21.24
C VAL A 492 7.92 -21.19 -22.19
N PHE A 493 8.20 -20.98 -23.48
CA PHE A 493 7.16 -20.79 -24.49
C PHE A 493 6.35 -22.07 -24.72
N ASP A 494 7.00 -23.21 -24.95
CA ASP A 494 6.37 -24.53 -25.07
C ASP A 494 5.41 -24.81 -23.91
N TYR A 495 5.84 -24.51 -22.68
CA TYR A 495 5.02 -24.69 -21.48
C TYR A 495 3.84 -23.72 -21.41
N ARG A 496 4.04 -22.46 -21.82
CA ARG A 496 2.96 -21.44 -21.85
C ARG A 496 1.92 -21.76 -22.92
N GLU A 497 2.35 -22.23 -24.08
CA GLU A 497 1.50 -22.67 -25.19
C GLU A 497 0.61 -23.83 -24.74
N VAL A 498 1.22 -24.92 -24.24
CA VAL A 498 0.53 -26.07 -23.66
C VAL A 498 -0.40 -25.68 -22.50
N ARG A 499 -0.03 -24.71 -21.66
CA ARG A 499 -0.90 -24.21 -20.58
C ARG A 499 -2.05 -23.34 -21.12
N SER A 500 -1.85 -22.62 -22.21
CA SER A 500 -2.84 -21.72 -22.82
C SER A 500 -3.96 -22.46 -23.54
N GLU A 501 -3.72 -23.70 -24.00
CA GLU A 501 -4.75 -24.64 -24.50
C GLU A 501 -5.88 -24.82 -23.48
N SER A 502 -5.56 -24.91 -22.19
CA SER A 502 -6.55 -24.97 -21.11
C SER A 502 -5.96 -24.56 -19.75
N TYR A 503 -6.14 -23.30 -19.39
CA TYR A 503 -5.80 -22.79 -18.06
C TYR A 503 -6.51 -23.57 -16.94
N LEU A 504 -7.78 -23.96 -17.15
CA LEU A 504 -8.52 -24.80 -16.21
C LEU A 504 -7.87 -26.18 -16.01
N HIS A 505 -7.42 -26.85 -17.08
CA HIS A 505 -6.84 -28.20 -16.97
C HIS A 505 -5.61 -28.24 -16.05
N TYR A 506 -4.71 -27.27 -16.17
CA TYR A 506 -3.49 -27.19 -15.34
C TYR A 506 -3.75 -26.76 -13.90
N ILE A 507 -4.84 -26.02 -13.64
CA ILE A 507 -5.30 -25.71 -12.27
C ILE A 507 -5.99 -26.93 -11.64
N LEU A 508 -6.78 -27.67 -12.42
CA LEU A 508 -7.50 -28.87 -11.98
C LEU A 508 -6.61 -30.11 -11.85
N SER A 509 -5.39 -30.09 -12.40
CA SER A 509 -4.43 -31.20 -12.36
C SER A 509 -2.99 -30.67 -12.44
N PRO A 510 -2.42 -30.17 -11.32
CA PRO A 510 -1.07 -29.62 -11.29
C PRO A 510 -0.02 -30.75 -11.37
N GLU A 511 0.29 -31.21 -12.59
CA GLU A 511 1.44 -32.06 -12.83
C GLU A 511 2.77 -31.28 -12.65
N PRO A 512 3.85 -31.92 -12.15
CA PRO A 512 5.19 -31.34 -12.21
C PRO A 512 5.60 -31.02 -13.65
N TYR A 513 6.40 -29.98 -13.85
CA TYR A 513 6.88 -29.60 -15.17
C TYR A 513 7.72 -30.72 -15.81
N ASP A 514 7.16 -31.37 -16.83
CA ASP A 514 7.77 -32.44 -17.60
C ASP A 514 8.07 -31.96 -19.03
N VAL A 515 9.35 -31.71 -19.31
CA VAL A 515 9.85 -31.24 -20.61
C VAL A 515 9.51 -32.22 -21.74
N ALA A 516 9.45 -33.53 -21.48
CA ALA A 516 9.16 -34.52 -22.51
C ALA A 516 7.68 -34.49 -22.91
N LYS A 517 6.76 -34.48 -21.93
CA LYS A 517 5.31 -34.35 -22.20
C LYS A 517 4.97 -33.04 -22.90
N VAL A 518 5.59 -31.93 -22.47
CA VAL A 518 5.38 -30.60 -23.07
C VAL A 518 5.83 -30.60 -24.54
N LYS A 519 7.02 -31.13 -24.84
CA LYS A 519 7.53 -31.24 -26.22
C LYS A 519 6.74 -32.23 -27.09
N GLU A 520 6.14 -33.26 -26.50
CA GLU A 520 5.27 -34.19 -27.23
C GLU A 520 3.95 -33.50 -27.62
N LYS A 521 3.36 -32.69 -26.73
CA LYS A 521 2.18 -31.87 -27.04
C LYS A 521 2.48 -30.79 -28.08
N VAL A 522 3.56 -30.02 -27.95
CA VAL A 522 3.93 -28.98 -28.94
C VAL A 522 4.15 -29.60 -30.32
N LYS A 523 4.88 -30.72 -30.42
CA LYS A 523 5.02 -31.46 -31.69
C LYS A 523 3.70 -31.93 -32.30
N LYS A 524 2.66 -32.13 -31.49
CA LYS A 524 1.32 -32.42 -31.98
C LYS A 524 0.66 -31.16 -32.53
N TYR A 525 0.75 -30.02 -31.83
CA TYR A 525 0.25 -28.74 -32.34
C TYR A 525 0.96 -28.30 -33.63
N ASP A 526 2.28 -28.40 -33.69
CA ASP A 526 3.09 -28.15 -34.91
C ASP A 526 2.53 -28.97 -36.09
N LYS A 527 2.36 -30.27 -35.89
CA LYS A 527 1.86 -31.20 -36.90
C LYS A 527 0.40 -30.92 -37.30
N ASP A 528 -0.45 -30.57 -36.34
CA ASP A 528 -1.86 -30.24 -36.58
C ASP A 528 -2.00 -28.86 -37.28
N ALA A 529 -1.01 -27.96 -37.13
CA ALA A 529 -0.84 -26.72 -37.89
C ALA A 529 -0.16 -26.90 -39.26
N GLY A 530 0.39 -28.09 -39.54
CA GLY A 530 1.03 -28.44 -40.81
C GLY A 530 2.53 -28.09 -40.91
N CYS A 531 3.20 -27.88 -39.78
CA CYS A 531 4.64 -27.59 -39.65
C CYS A 531 5.51 -28.85 -39.43
#